data_AF-A0AAD3N0E3-F1
#
_entry.id   AF-A0AAD3N0E3-F1
#
_cell.length_a   1.000
_cell.length_b   1.000
_cell.length_c   1.000
_cell.angle_alpha   90.00
_cell.angle_beta   90.00
_cell.angle_gamma   90.00
#
_symmetry.space_group_name_H-M   'P 1'
#
loop_
_entity.id
_entity.type
_entity.pdbx_description
1 polymer ?
#
loop_
_entity_poly.entity_id
_entity_poly.type
_entity_poly.pdbx_seq_one_letter_code
_entity_poly.pdbx_strand_id
1 'polypeptide(L)'
;MLALSVKTRCGPTSVRIEYSRGCFWLDSISPGLPHLQSFPDVLSLIQHYRSSGLASQNRVSNDIHPKTKPDPAPAPNSAKDSGVPLKLMHPLHKPEAFPSLQHLARLTINRHTDCPEQLPLPKPLLRYLQDYPFHI
;
A
#
# COMPACT_ATOMS: atom_id res chain seq x y z
N MET A 1 9.43 7.65 16.82
CA MET A 1 8.05 7.13 16.80
C MET A 1 7.31 7.80 15.66
N LEU A 2 6.67 7.03 14.78
CA LEU A 2 5.90 7.55 13.63
C LEU A 2 4.42 7.26 13.84
N ALA A 3 3.55 8.12 13.32
CA ALA A 3 2.11 7.93 13.38
C ALA A 3 1.45 8.45 12.10
N LEU A 4 0.34 7.82 11.76
CA LEU A 4 -0.49 8.12 10.61
C LEU A 4 -1.81 8.72 11.07
N SER A 5 -1.95 10.03 10.90
CA SER A 5 -3.20 10.74 11.12
C SER A 5 -4.10 10.60 9.89
N VAL A 6 -5.28 9.99 10.06
CA VAL A 6 -6.24 9.75 8.97
C VAL A 6 -7.59 10.36 9.29
N LYS A 7 -8.23 10.94 8.28
CA LYS A 7 -9.61 11.40 8.38
C LYS A 7 -10.55 10.28 7.93
N THR A 8 -11.42 9.83 8.83
CA THR A 8 -12.45 8.82 8.56
C THR A 8 -13.83 9.47 8.53
N ARG A 9 -14.86 8.68 8.19
CA ARG A 9 -16.27 9.12 8.24
C ARG A 9 -16.73 9.47 9.66
N CYS A 10 -16.13 8.83 10.66
CA CYS A 10 -16.44 9.03 12.08
C CYS A 10 -15.57 10.12 12.73
N GLY A 11 -14.65 10.73 11.97
CA GLY A 11 -13.71 11.74 12.48
C GLY A 11 -12.24 11.39 12.25
N PRO A 12 -11.32 12.30 12.62
CA PRO A 12 -9.89 12.04 12.57
C PRO A 12 -9.47 11.00 13.62
N THR A 13 -8.56 10.10 13.24
CA THR A 13 -7.91 9.16 14.16
C THR A 13 -6.43 9.04 13.82
N SER A 14 -5.64 8.49 14.74
CA SER A 14 -4.20 8.30 14.60
C SER A 14 -3.85 6.82 14.79
N VAL A 15 -3.12 6.26 13.84
CA VAL A 15 -2.59 4.88 13.92
C VAL A 15 -1.09 4.96 14.07
N ARG A 16 -0.53 4.26 15.06
CA ARG A 16 0.92 4.25 15.29
C ARG A 16 1.61 3.35 14.27
N ILE A 17 2.80 3.75 13.85
CA ILE A 17 3.71 2.93 13.05
C ILE A 17 4.84 2.47 13.97
N GLU A 18 4.89 1.17 14.20
CA GLU A 18 5.91 0.51 15.01
C GLU A 18 7.12 0.15 14.16
N TYR A 19 8.28 0.04 14.81
CA TYR A 19 9.54 -0.31 14.18
C TYR A 19 10.35 -1.26 15.06
N SER A 20 10.78 -2.39 14.50
CA SER A 20 11.76 -3.27 15.12
C SER A 20 12.53 -4.04 14.06
N ARG A 21 13.82 -4.30 14.32
CA ARG A 21 14.69 -5.13 13.47
C ARG A 21 14.63 -4.78 11.98
N GLY A 22 14.62 -3.48 11.64
CA GLY A 22 14.58 -3.03 10.25
C GLY A 22 13.21 -3.12 9.57
N CYS A 23 12.15 -3.43 10.31
CA CYS A 23 10.82 -3.62 9.80
C CYS A 23 9.82 -2.63 10.40
N PHE A 24 8.85 -2.19 9.61
CA PHE A 24 7.77 -1.29 9.99
C PHE A 24 6.41 -1.99 9.89
N TRP A 25 5.49 -1.70 10.81
CA TRP A 25 4.10 -2.18 10.73
C TRP A 25 3.14 -1.23 11.47
N LEU A 26 1.84 -1.39 11.25
CA LEU A 26 0.82 -0.63 11.99
C LEU A 26 0.53 -1.29 13.33
N ASP A 27 0.44 -0.48 14.38
CA ASP A 27 0.01 -0.94 15.69
C ASP A 27 -1.43 -1.47 15.61
N SER A 28 -1.61 -2.72 16.04
CA SER A 28 -2.92 -3.37 16.01
C SER A 28 -3.70 -2.98 17.26
N ILE A 29 -4.93 -2.49 17.07
CA ILE A 29 -5.87 -2.29 18.20
C ILE A 29 -6.37 -3.66 18.73
N SER A 30 -6.08 -4.77 18.05
CA SER A 30 -6.51 -6.12 18.44
C SER A 30 -5.35 -6.94 19.05
N PRO A 31 -5.39 -7.24 20.36
CA PRO A 31 -4.27 -7.84 21.13
C PRO A 31 -4.05 -9.35 20.88
N GLY A 32 -4.41 -9.88 19.71
CA GLY A 32 -4.40 -11.31 19.44
C GLY A 32 -3.86 -11.74 18.06
N LEU A 33 -3.44 -10.81 17.21
CA LEU A 33 -2.92 -11.14 15.88
C LEU A 33 -1.42 -10.82 15.80
N PRO A 34 -0.53 -11.83 15.80
CA PRO A 34 0.91 -11.58 15.71
C PRO A 34 1.25 -11.08 14.31
N HIS A 35 1.86 -9.89 14.26
CA HIS A 35 2.47 -9.28 13.07
C HIS A 35 1.55 -9.17 11.85
N LEU A 36 0.63 -8.21 11.92
CA LEU A 36 0.15 -7.53 10.70
C LEU A 36 1.37 -7.20 9.85
N GLN A 37 1.37 -7.73 8.63
CA GLN A 37 2.32 -7.50 7.54
C GLN A 37 3.38 -6.43 7.82
N SER A 38 4.64 -6.87 7.90
CA SER A 38 5.78 -5.98 8.07
C SER A 38 6.33 -5.51 6.72
N PHE A 39 6.98 -4.34 6.74
CA PHE A 39 7.54 -3.70 5.55
C PHE A 39 8.98 -3.25 5.83
N PRO A 40 9.88 -3.30 4.83
CA PRO A 40 11.26 -2.85 5.00
C PRO A 40 11.38 -1.33 5.16
N ASP A 41 10.39 -0.58 4.67
CA ASP A 41 10.34 0.88 4.76
C ASP A 41 8.89 1.38 4.90
N VAL A 42 8.76 2.64 5.33
CA VAL A 42 7.46 3.27 5.58
C VAL A 42 6.68 3.50 4.28
N LEU A 43 7.34 3.84 3.17
CA LEU A 43 6.65 4.13 1.91
C LEU A 43 6.01 2.87 1.33
N SER A 44 6.69 1.73 1.43
CA SER A 44 6.13 0.41 1.11
C SER A 44 4.89 0.10 1.94
N LEU A 45 4.92 0.39 3.26
CA LEU A 45 3.77 0.25 4.14
C LEU A 45 2.60 1.12 3.67
N ILE A 46 2.84 2.42 3.45
CA ILE A 46 1.79 3.36 3.03
C ILE A 46 1.22 2.98 1.65
N GLN A 47 2.08 2.61 0.69
CA GLN A 47 1.68 2.19 -0.63
C GLN A 47 0.81 0.93 -0.57
N HIS A 48 1.15 -0.04 0.27
CA HIS A 48 0.33 -1.24 0.46
C HIS A 48 -1.09 -0.90 0.93
N TYR A 49 -1.24 -0.08 1.98
CA TYR A 49 -2.56 0.31 2.49
C TYR A 49 -3.31 1.30 1.57
N ARG A 50 -2.63 1.89 0.59
CA ARG A 50 -3.25 2.65 -0.50
C ARG A 50 -3.79 1.72 -1.61
N SER A 51 -3.03 0.70 -1.99
CA SER A 51 -3.36 -0.23 -3.08
C SER A 51 -4.32 -1.36 -2.67
N SER A 52 -4.21 -1.88 -1.44
CA SER A 52 -5.06 -2.99 -0.94
C SER A 52 -6.56 -2.66 -1.04
N GLY A 53 -6.92 -1.39 -0.86
CA GLY A 53 -8.30 -0.95 -1.01
C GLY A 53 -8.89 -1.04 -2.44
N LEU A 54 -8.07 -1.17 -3.48
CA LEU A 54 -8.53 -1.40 -4.86
C LEU A 54 -8.84 -2.88 -5.12
N ALA A 55 -8.09 -3.80 -4.51
CA ALA A 55 -8.29 -5.24 -4.67
C ALA A 55 -9.57 -5.75 -3.99
N SER A 56 -9.99 -5.12 -2.89
CA SER A 56 -11.19 -5.51 -2.14
C SER A 56 -12.51 -5.15 -2.85
N GLN A 57 -12.55 -4.09 -3.67
CA GLN A 57 -13.79 -3.69 -4.37
C GLN A 57 -14.13 -4.56 -5.59
N ASN A 58 -13.15 -5.22 -6.20
CA ASN A 58 -13.37 -6.05 -7.40
C ASN A 58 -13.81 -7.51 -7.09
N ARG A 59 -14.05 -7.87 -5.82
CA ARG A 59 -14.47 -9.23 -5.45
C ARG A 59 -15.92 -9.38 -5.00
N VAL A 60 -16.75 -8.33 -5.08
CA VAL A 60 -18.16 -8.38 -4.63
C VAL A 60 -19.17 -8.52 -5.78
N SER A 61 -18.74 -8.57 -7.04
CA SER A 61 -19.64 -8.93 -8.14
C SER A 61 -19.12 -10.17 -8.84
N ASN A 62 -19.84 -11.26 -8.64
CA ASN A 62 -20.03 -12.43 -9.52
C ASN A 62 -19.87 -13.73 -8.73
N ASP A 63 -20.94 -14.16 -8.05
CA ASP A 63 -21.16 -15.58 -7.77
C ASP A 63 -22.67 -15.88 -7.77
N ILE A 64 -23.17 -16.27 -8.96
CA ILE A 64 -24.40 -17.04 -9.09
C ILE A 64 -23.99 -18.52 -9.22
N HIS A 65 -24.49 -19.35 -8.29
CA HIS A 65 -24.38 -20.82 -8.11
C HIS A 65 -24.75 -21.66 -9.37
N PRO A 66 -24.62 -23.04 -9.44
CA PRO A 66 -24.38 -24.04 -8.37
C PRO A 66 -23.51 -25.32 -8.67
N LYS A 67 -23.06 -26.00 -7.59
CA LYS A 67 -22.81 -27.46 -7.34
C LYS A 67 -22.01 -28.36 -8.33
N THR A 68 -20.97 -29.05 -7.82
CA THR A 68 -20.83 -30.54 -7.64
C THR A 68 -19.47 -30.89 -6.98
N LYS A 69 -19.42 -31.96 -6.15
CA LYS A 69 -18.38 -32.41 -5.18
C LYS A 69 -17.55 -33.62 -5.77
N PRO A 70 -16.58 -34.27 -5.08
CA PRO A 70 -15.28 -33.87 -4.47
C PRO A 70 -14.05 -34.71 -4.97
N ASP A 71 -12.81 -34.19 -4.86
CA ASP A 71 -11.60 -34.95 -4.39
C ASP A 71 -10.37 -34.02 -4.21
N PRO A 72 -9.27 -34.41 -3.51
CA PRO A 72 -8.56 -33.54 -2.58
C PRO A 72 -7.08 -33.34 -2.97
N ALA A 73 -6.67 -32.10 -3.24
CA ALA A 73 -5.25 -31.73 -3.29
C ALA A 73 -5.08 -30.24 -3.01
N PRO A 74 -3.93 -29.83 -2.42
CA PRO A 74 -3.87 -28.73 -1.46
C PRO A 74 -3.99 -27.38 -2.16
N ALA A 75 -4.98 -26.59 -1.73
CA ALA A 75 -5.10 -25.19 -2.13
C ALA A 75 -3.88 -24.39 -1.64
N PRO A 76 -3.22 -23.58 -2.48
CA PRO A 76 -2.24 -22.64 -2.01
C PRO A 76 -2.96 -21.53 -1.25
N ASN A 77 -2.82 -21.55 0.07
CA ASN A 77 -2.85 -20.43 1.01
C ASN A 77 -3.51 -19.16 0.46
N SER A 78 -4.84 -19.12 0.50
CA SER A 78 -5.56 -17.85 0.51
C SER A 78 -5.18 -17.15 1.81
N ALA A 79 -4.15 -16.31 1.77
CA ALA A 79 -3.81 -15.40 2.85
C ALA A 79 -5.08 -14.62 3.19
N LYS A 80 -5.69 -15.03 4.29
CA LYS A 80 -6.88 -14.43 4.87
C LYS A 80 -6.44 -13.03 5.26
N ASP A 81 -6.81 -12.05 4.45
CA ASP A 81 -6.54 -10.63 4.66
C ASP A 81 -7.31 -10.17 5.90
N SER A 82 -6.79 -10.54 7.07
CA SER A 82 -7.31 -10.15 8.39
C SER A 82 -6.47 -9.01 8.94
N GLY A 83 -6.19 -8.02 8.09
CA GLY A 83 -5.59 -6.77 8.49
C GLY A 83 -6.64 -5.74 8.90
N VAL A 84 -6.26 -4.78 9.73
CA VAL A 84 -7.08 -3.58 10.04
C VAL A 84 -7.71 -3.07 8.73
N PRO A 85 -9.04 -2.82 8.66
CA PRO A 85 -9.70 -2.32 7.46
C PRO A 85 -9.35 -0.84 7.23
N LEU A 86 -8.06 -0.56 7.01
CA LEU A 86 -7.52 0.76 6.76
C LEU A 86 -7.19 0.88 5.27
N LYS A 87 -7.95 1.73 4.58
CA LYS A 87 -7.67 2.12 3.20
C LYS A 87 -7.23 3.58 3.17
N LEU A 88 -6.03 3.83 2.66
CA LEU A 88 -5.51 5.18 2.48
C LEU A 88 -5.91 5.72 1.11
N MET A 89 -6.59 6.87 1.08
CA MET A 89 -7.12 7.45 -0.15
C MET A 89 -6.20 8.52 -0.75
N HIS A 90 -5.95 9.61 -0.02
CA HIS A 90 -5.14 10.72 -0.50
C HIS A 90 -4.23 11.24 0.61
N PRO A 91 -2.93 11.46 0.33
CA PRO A 91 -2.07 12.18 1.27
C PRO A 91 -2.53 13.63 1.37
N LEU A 92 -2.44 14.20 2.57
CA LEU A 92 -2.66 15.63 2.79
C LEU A 92 -1.32 16.35 2.64
N HIS A 93 -1.19 17.18 1.61
CA HIS A 93 0.03 17.96 1.38
C HIS A 93 0.02 19.23 2.21
N LYS A 94 1.18 19.65 2.70
CA LYS A 94 1.29 20.94 3.40
C LYS A 94 1.05 22.07 2.39
N PRO A 95 0.28 23.12 2.73
CA PRO A 95 -0.05 24.21 1.81
C PRO A 95 1.19 24.88 1.19
N GLU A 96 2.26 25.03 1.97
CA GLU A 96 3.52 25.65 1.56
C GLU A 96 4.49 24.69 0.85
N ALA A 97 4.20 23.39 0.85
CA ALA A 97 5.06 22.35 0.29
C ALA A 97 4.38 21.66 -0.88
N PHE A 98 4.04 22.44 -1.91
CA PHE A 98 3.57 21.86 -3.16
C PHE A 98 4.70 21.04 -3.80
N PRO A 99 4.45 19.80 -4.24
CA PRO A 99 5.49 18.97 -4.85
C PRO A 99 6.02 19.65 -6.12
N SER A 100 7.33 19.53 -6.35
CA SER A 100 7.94 20.04 -7.58
C SER A 100 7.36 19.32 -8.80
N LEU A 101 7.33 20.01 -9.95
CA LEU A 101 6.91 19.40 -11.22
C LEU A 101 7.72 18.13 -11.53
N GLN A 102 9.01 18.13 -11.19
CA GLN A 102 9.90 16.98 -11.33
C GLN A 102 9.39 15.76 -10.54
N HIS A 103 8.94 15.97 -9.29
CA HIS A 103 8.39 14.90 -8.48
C HIS A 103 7.04 14.42 -9.01
N LEU A 104 6.17 15.34 -9.42
CA LEU A 104 4.88 15.00 -10.04
C LEU A 104 5.07 14.17 -11.32
N ALA A 105 6.04 14.52 -12.16
CA ALA A 105 6.41 13.75 -13.34
C ALA A 105 6.91 12.35 -12.94
N ARG A 106 7.77 12.22 -11.92
CA ARG A 106 8.21 10.92 -11.39
C ARG A 106 7.04 10.06 -10.94
N LEU A 107 6.11 10.59 -10.14
CA LEU A 107 4.94 9.85 -9.68
C LEU A 107 4.06 9.40 -10.84
N THR A 108 3.92 10.24 -11.87
CA THR A 108 3.16 9.91 -13.08
C THR A 108 3.84 8.78 -13.84
N ILE A 109 5.16 8.87 -14.06
CA ILE A 109 5.94 7.82 -14.75
C ILE A 109 5.82 6.49 -13.99
N ASN A 110 6.09 6.49 -12.69
CA ASN A 110 6.03 5.27 -11.88
C ASN A 110 4.66 4.58 -12.00
N ARG A 111 3.56 5.34 -12.06
CA ARG A 111 2.20 4.76 -12.20
C ARG A 111 1.94 4.06 -13.53
N HIS A 112 2.76 4.35 -14.55
CA HIS A 112 2.57 3.86 -15.92
C HIS A 112 3.66 2.87 -16.36
N THR A 113 4.70 2.64 -15.55
CA THR A 113 5.73 1.64 -15.87
C THR A 113 6.30 0.99 -14.61
N ASP A 114 6.38 -0.34 -14.64
CA ASP A 114 7.09 -1.13 -13.63
C ASP A 114 8.60 -1.22 -13.91
N CYS A 115 9.06 -0.72 -15.07
CA CYS A 115 10.44 -0.82 -15.53
C CYS A 115 10.97 0.55 -16.00
N PRO A 116 11.21 1.51 -15.08
CA PRO A 116 11.69 2.85 -15.43
C PRO A 116 13.07 2.83 -16.10
N GLU A 117 13.87 1.79 -15.90
CA GLU A 117 15.23 1.62 -16.46
C GLU A 117 15.26 1.48 -17.98
N GLN A 118 14.14 1.06 -18.58
CA GLN A 118 14.02 0.85 -20.02
C GLN A 118 13.58 2.12 -20.76
N LEU A 119 13.27 3.20 -20.04
CA LEU A 119 12.85 4.45 -20.64
C LEU A 119 14.02 5.11 -21.38
N PRO A 120 13.77 5.81 -22.51
CA PRO A 120 14.79 6.53 -23.26
C PRO A 120 15.16 7.84 -22.55
N LEU A 121 15.64 7.75 -21.31
CA LEU A 121 16.00 8.88 -20.45
C LEU A 121 17.51 8.90 -20.14
N PRO A 122 18.10 10.09 -19.97
CA PRO A 122 19.47 10.23 -19.47
C PRO A 122 19.65 9.56 -18.09
N LYS A 123 20.84 8.99 -17.84
CA LYS A 123 21.19 8.29 -16.59
C LYS A 123 20.83 9.05 -15.30
N PRO A 124 21.04 10.39 -15.19
CA PRO A 124 20.63 11.12 -13.99
C PRO A 124 19.13 11.09 -13.72
N LEU A 125 18.30 11.11 -14.77
CA LEU A 125 16.84 11.01 -14.63
C LEU A 125 16.41 9.59 -14.26
N LEU A 126 17.04 8.56 -14.83
CA LEU A 126 16.80 7.16 -14.44
C LEU A 126 17.10 6.96 -12.94
N ARG A 127 18.24 7.48 -12.45
CA ARG A 127 18.58 7.45 -11.03
C ARG A 127 17.55 8.19 -10.17
N TYR A 128 17.10 9.36 -10.61
CA TYR A 128 16.06 10.12 -9.91
C TYR A 128 14.72 9.36 -9.77
N LEU A 129 14.36 8.55 -10.77
CA LEU A 129 13.21 7.64 -10.69
C LEU A 129 13.47 6.49 -9.71
N GLN A 130 14.65 5.86 -9.78
CA GLN A 130 15.05 4.76 -8.89
C GLN A 130 15.16 5.17 -7.42
N ASP A 131 15.53 6.42 -7.13
CA ASP A 131 15.59 6.95 -5.75
C ASP A 131 14.21 6.99 -5.07
N TYR A 132 13.12 6.85 -5.82
CA TYR A 132 11.75 6.78 -5.29
C TYR A 132 10.87 5.88 -6.18
N PRO A 133 10.89 4.56 -6.00
CA PRO A 133 10.15 3.59 -6.80
C PRO A 133 8.69 3.42 -6.32
N PHE A 134 8.03 4.52 -5.96
CA PHE A 134 6.67 4.52 -5.41
C PHE A 134 5.71 5.38 -6.22
N HIS A 135 4.41 5.07 -6.10
CA HIS A 135 3.30 5.70 -6.83
C HIS A 135 2.58 6.79 -6.04
N ILE A 136 3.02 7.01 -4.80
CA ILE A 136 2.36 7.81 -3.77
C ILE A 136 3.05 9.14 -3.54
#